data_AF-A0A1G9IPP5-F1
#
_entry.id   AF-A0A1G9IPP5-F1
#
_cell.length_a   1.000
_cell.length_b   1.000
_cell.length_c   1.000
_cell.angle_alpha   90.00
_cell.angle_beta   90.00
_cell.angle_gamma   90.00
#
_symmetry.space_group_name_H-M   'P 1'
#
loop_
_entity.id
_entity.type
_entity.pdbx_description
1 polymer ?
#
loop_
_entity_poly.entity_id
_entity_poly.type
_entity_poly.pdbx_seq_one_letter_code
_entity_poly.pdbx_strand_id
1 'polypeptide(L)' 'MGSPETVARKIAETLKTLGASRFDLKYGMPGVPQSQIVTSIELFGSRVAPLVRDMMA' A
#
# COMPACT_ATOMS: atom_id res chain seq x y z
N MET A 1 5.84 2.50 -9.33
CA MET A 1 5.59 2.18 -7.91
C MET A 1 6.85 2.52 -7.14
N GLY A 2 6.76 3.40 -6.13
CA GLY A 2 7.93 3.97 -5.44
C GLY A 2 8.28 3.23 -4.15
N SER A 3 9.04 3.87 -3.27
CA SER A 3 9.35 3.35 -1.94
C SER A 3 8.09 3.14 -1.08
N PRO A 4 8.13 2.29 -0.04
CA PRO A 4 7.01 2.10 0.88
C PRO A 4 6.44 3.42 1.43
N GLU A 5 7.30 4.39 1.71
CA GLU A 5 6.92 5.72 2.22
C GLU A 5 6.13 6.53 1.18
N THR A 6 6.54 6.43 -0.09
CA THR A 6 5.84 7.10 -1.18
C THR A 6 4.46 6.48 -1.42
N VAL A 7 4.36 5.15 -1.32
CA VAL A 7 3.08 4.45 -1.45
C VAL A 7 2.16 4.78 -0.28
N ALA A 8 2.68 4.75 0.97
CA ALA A 8 1.90 5.06 2.16
C ALA A 8 1.30 6.48 2.11
N ARG A 9 2.12 7.48 1.73
CA ARG A 9 1.66 8.86 1.59
C ARG A 9 0.49 8.99 0.61
N LYS A 10 0.60 8.36 -0.57
CA LYS A 10 -0.45 8.39 -1.59
C LYS A 10 -1.74 7.74 -1.09
N ILE A 11 -1.65 6.62 -0.37
CA ILE A 11 -2.82 5.96 0.21
C ILE A 11 -3.49 6.89 1.24
N ALA A 12 -2.73 7.45 2.17
CA ALA A 12 -3.26 8.34 3.21
C ALA A 12 -3.93 9.59 2.60
N GLU A 13 -3.28 10.24 1.63
CA GLU A 13 -3.84 11.38 0.89
C GLU A 13 -5.16 11.00 0.19
N THR A 14 -5.20 9.83 -0.45
CA THR A 14 -6.40 9.34 -1.15
C THR A 14 -7.55 9.09 -0.17
N LEU A 15 -7.28 8.41 0.95
CA LEU A 15 -8.28 8.14 1.99
C LEU A 15 -8.85 9.43 2.58
N LYS A 16 -7.99 10.40 2.90
CA LYS A 16 -8.41 11.73 3.39
C LYS A 16 -9.25 12.48 2.37
N THR A 17 -8.81 12.50 1.10
CA THR A 17 -9.50 13.21 0.02
C THR A 17 -10.90 12.65 -0.23
N LEU A 18 -11.06 11.33 -0.15
CA LEU A 18 -12.32 10.64 -0.43
C LEU A 18 -13.20 10.45 0.82
N GLY A 19 -12.73 10.81 2.02
CA GLY A 19 -13.42 10.51 3.28
C GLY A 19 -13.59 9.00 3.52
N ALA A 20 -12.68 8.19 2.96
CA ALA A 20 -12.76 6.73 3.02
C ALA A 20 -12.01 6.18 4.24
N SER A 21 -12.49 5.05 4.78
CA SER A 21 -11.87 4.36 5.92
C SER A 21 -11.14 3.06 5.52
N ARG A 22 -11.24 2.65 4.25
CA ARG A 22 -10.69 1.38 3.75
C ARG A 22 -10.00 1.57 2.41
N PHE A 23 -8.89 0.86 2.24
CA PHE A 23 -8.13 0.76 1.00
C PHE A 23 -7.93 -0.71 0.64
N ASP A 24 -8.33 -1.12 -0.57
CA ASP A 24 -8.11 -2.46 -1.10
C ASP A 24 -7.02 -2.43 -2.19
N LEU A 25 -6.08 -3.37 -2.13
CA LEU A 25 -4.98 -3.49 -3.09
C LEU A 25 -4.99 -4.86 -3.76
N LYS A 26 -5.04 -4.87 -5.09
CA LYS A 26 -4.83 -6.07 -5.89
C LYS A 26 -3.34 -6.30 -6.10
N TYR A 27 -2.80 -7.34 -5.48
CA TYR A 27 -1.43 -7.81 -5.71
C TYR A 27 -1.42 -8.75 -6.91
N GLY A 28 -0.65 -8.40 -7.93
CA GLY A 28 -0.45 -9.24 -9.09
C GLY A 28 -1.23 -8.79 -10.33
N MET A 29 -0.54 -8.92 -11.45
CA MET A 29 -1.04 -8.72 -12.80
C MET A 29 -0.47 -9.84 -13.68
N PRO A 30 -1.11 -10.18 -14.81
CA PRO A 30 -0.55 -11.16 -15.74
C PRO A 30 0.90 -10.81 -16.09
N GLY A 31 1.81 -11.79 -16.02
CA GLY A 31 3.23 -11.61 -16.31
C GLY A 31 4.11 -11.16 -15.13
N VAL A 32 3.54 -10.90 -13.94
CA VAL A 32 4.35 -10.63 -12.73
C VAL A 32 4.79 -11.96 -12.09
N PRO A 33 6.09 -12.18 -11.85
CA PRO A 33 6.57 -13.38 -11.16
C PRO A 33 6.01 -13.50 -9.73
N GLN A 34 5.71 -14.73 -9.30
CA GLN A 34 5.17 -14.99 -7.95
C GLN A 34 6.06 -14.41 -6.84
N SER A 35 7.38 -14.49 -6.97
CA SER A 35 8.31 -13.94 -5.97
C SER A 35 8.11 -12.44 -5.75
N GLN A 36 7.88 -11.66 -6.81
CA GLN A 36 7.62 -10.23 -6.70
C GLN A 36 6.26 -9.93 -6.07
N ILE A 37 5.25 -10.78 -6.32
CA ILE A 37 3.94 -10.68 -5.67
C ILE A 37 4.10 -10.88 -4.16
N VAL A 38 4.83 -11.92 -3.75
CA VAL A 38 5.10 -12.22 -2.34
C VAL A 38 5.86 -11.06 -1.66
N THR A 39 6.94 -10.57 -2.27
CA THR A 39 7.68 -9.41 -1.74
C THR A 39 6.81 -8.16 -1.62
N SER A 40 5.90 -7.94 -2.58
CA SER A 40 4.97 -6.79 -2.52
C SER A 40 4.00 -6.92 -1.35
N ILE A 41 3.50 -8.12 -1.07
CA ILE A 41 2.63 -8.40 0.08
C ILE A 41 3.39 -8.17 1.39
N GLU A 42 4.63 -8.68 1.50
CA GLU A 42 5.48 -8.50 2.68
C GLU A 42 5.75 -7.02 2.96
N LEU A 43 6.16 -6.26 1.94
CA LEU A 43 6.42 -4.82 2.08
C LEU A 43 5.14 -4.05 2.44
N PHE A 44 4.00 -4.43 1.87
CA PHE A 44 2.75 -3.78 2.24
C PHE A 44 2.40 -4.03 3.71
N GLY A 45 2.43 -5.29 4.15
CA GLY A 45 2.07 -5.65 5.52
C GLY A 45 3.03 -5.10 6.58
N SER A 46 4.34 -5.14 6.31
CA SER A 46 5.38 -4.78 7.29
C SER A 46 5.78 -3.31 7.27
N ARG A 47 5.61 -2.60 6.15
CA ARG A 47 6.09 -1.22 5.98
C ARG A 47 4.97 -0.25 5.65
N VAL A 48 4.19 -0.52 4.59
CA VAL A 48 3.20 0.46 4.10
C VAL A 48 2.02 0.59 5.07
N ALA A 49 1.42 -0.53 5.47
CA ALA A 49 0.20 -0.52 6.26
C ALA A 49 0.38 0.14 7.65
N PRO A 50 1.49 -0.05 8.39
CA PRO A 50 1.77 0.72 9.61
C PRO A 50 1.91 2.22 9.33
N LEU A 51 2.69 2.61 8.32
CA LEU A 51 2.89 4.03 7.97
C LEU A 51 1.57 4.73 7.60
N VAL A 52 0.68 4.07 6.87
CA VAL A 52 -0.64 4.62 6.57
C VAL A 52 -1.45 4.83 7.84
N ARG A 53 -1.43 3.87 8.78
CA ARG A 53 -2.14 4.02 10.06
C ARG A 53 -1.60 5.20 10.86
N ASP A 54 -0.29 5.35 10.95
CA ASP A 54 0.35 6.47 11.66
C ASP A 54 -0.02 7.82 11.03
N MET A 55 -0.15 7.89 9.70
CA MET A 55 -0.54 9.12 8.98
C MET A 55 -2.04 9.46 9.08
N MET A 56 -2.87 8.49 9.48
CA MET A 56 -4.34 8.60 9.56
C MET A 56 -4.85 8.68 11.01
N ALA A 57 -3.97 8.49 12.00
CA ALA A 57 -4.22 8.79 13.41
C ALA A 57 -4.31 10.30 13.64
#